data_AF-A0A2D7JA12-F1
#
_entry.id   AF-A0A2D7JA12-F1
#
_cell.length_a   1.000
_cell.length_b   1.000
_cell.length_c   1.000
_cell.angle_alpha   90.00
_cell.angle_beta   90.00
_cell.angle_gamma   90.00
#
_symmetry.space_group_name_H-M   'P 1'
#
loop_
_entity.id
_entity.type
_entity.pdbx_description
1 polymer ?
#
loop_
_entity_poly.entity_id
_entity_poly.type
_entity_poly.pdbx_seq_one_letter_code
_entity_poly.pdbx_strand_id
1 'polypeptide(L)'
;MQSTRAGGLCKAASQTSRLLSLICHSITVFRHAIGCGCQVRVVRLFAVKACQLLVEGGSKVAQSGNDASQWSLFGLDLERFAGSVVLGVRQLLWGHESGLQRRFMPKACLKGNVLQVEEKDAQSFGLSAHSSEVADATAVLLPDDLVLTRRIELPSVAETELAAIAVLEAEANSPFSKEDTSFGWRVLSREASHLILILAIASRRAIDSHLDATRADYLSRLREVEVWSNCEGKLVQFLGFGEAQRKTEYIATLARSAAKVGLLALAVAAIVLWPAGALSIKERQLKEMLVETELRAGTATAARNSLIDMEDRLTAASEFYADRLLYDRWLDQMAALTPDSAYLTSMSFDKDRLTISGQAANAAALQTTLANAGILSEVTAPSAFTRDNRTGRERFTLTMQLVEAQQ
;
A
#
# COMPACT_ATOMS: atom_id res chain seq x y z
N MET A 1 18.36 -15.26 -12.47
CA MET A 1 16.96 -14.77 -12.58
C MET A 1 16.02 -15.27 -11.47
N GLN A 2 16.51 -15.63 -10.26
CA GLN A 2 15.63 -16.06 -9.15
C GLN A 2 15.66 -15.15 -7.91
N SER A 3 16.55 -14.15 -7.84
CA SER A 3 16.67 -13.29 -6.65
C SER A 3 15.70 -12.09 -6.59
N THR A 4 14.99 -11.77 -7.68
CA THR A 4 14.11 -10.58 -7.74
C THR A 4 12.64 -10.87 -7.38
N ARG A 5 12.23 -12.15 -7.26
CA ARG A 5 10.85 -12.52 -6.89
C ARG A 5 10.58 -12.52 -5.38
N ALA A 6 11.59 -12.77 -4.54
CA ALA A 6 11.42 -12.82 -3.08
C ALA A 6 11.24 -11.43 -2.43
N GLY A 7 11.84 -10.38 -3.00
CA GLY A 7 11.72 -9.00 -2.50
C GLY A 7 10.32 -8.38 -2.69
N GLY A 8 9.56 -8.82 -3.70
CA GLY A 8 8.20 -8.34 -3.97
C GLY A 8 7.16 -8.90 -2.99
N LEU A 9 7.30 -10.16 -2.60
CA LEU A 9 6.41 -10.83 -1.64
C LEU A 9 6.58 -10.28 -0.21
N CYS A 10 7.80 -9.92 0.18
CA CYS A 10 8.06 -9.35 1.51
C CYS A 10 7.57 -7.88 1.63
N LYS A 11 7.60 -7.10 0.54
CA LYS A 11 7.00 -5.76 0.49
C LYS A 11 5.47 -5.82 0.54
N ALA A 12 4.85 -6.75 -0.18
CA ALA A 12 3.40 -6.96 -0.16
C ALA A 12 2.88 -7.36 1.24
N ALA A 13 3.60 -8.23 1.97
CA ALA A 13 3.26 -8.62 3.34
C ALA A 13 3.39 -7.47 4.36
N SER A 14 4.37 -6.57 4.18
CA SER A 14 4.50 -5.38 5.03
C SER A 14 3.40 -4.34 4.77
N GLN A 15 2.90 -4.28 3.53
CA GLN A 15 1.88 -3.33 3.09
C GLN A 15 0.48 -3.80 3.53
N THR A 16 0.21 -5.11 3.53
CA THR A 16 -1.02 -5.70 4.08
C THR A 16 -1.08 -5.59 5.60
N SER A 17 0.03 -5.73 6.33
CA SER A 17 0.10 -5.51 7.78
C SER A 17 -0.20 -4.05 8.17
N ARG A 18 0.32 -3.08 7.41
CA ARG A 18 0.01 -1.64 7.61
C ARG A 18 -1.44 -1.29 7.28
N LEU A 19 -2.03 -1.92 6.24
CA LEU A 19 -3.45 -1.78 5.90
C LEU A 19 -4.37 -2.37 6.98
N LEU A 20 -4.04 -3.55 7.53
CA LEU A 20 -4.78 -4.15 8.66
C LEU A 20 -4.69 -3.31 9.94
N SER A 21 -3.52 -2.71 10.22
CA SER A 21 -3.34 -1.76 11.34
C SER A 21 -4.15 -0.47 11.16
N LEU A 22 -4.19 0.08 9.93
CA LEU A 22 -4.99 1.28 9.59
C LEU A 22 -6.49 1.01 9.65
N ILE A 23 -6.93 -0.18 9.23
CA ILE A 23 -8.33 -0.62 9.37
C ILE A 23 -8.69 -0.76 10.86
N CYS A 24 -7.80 -1.33 11.69
CA CYS A 24 -8.02 -1.45 13.14
C CYS A 24 -8.06 -0.09 13.87
N HIS A 25 -7.20 0.86 13.47
CA HIS A 25 -7.20 2.21 14.02
C HIS A 25 -8.43 3.02 13.58
N SER A 26 -8.87 2.87 12.32
CA SER A 26 -10.07 3.54 11.81
C SER A 26 -11.35 3.03 12.50
N ILE A 27 -11.43 1.73 12.79
CA ILE A 27 -12.51 1.13 13.60
C ILE A 27 -12.51 1.64 15.05
N THR A 28 -11.35 2.02 15.60
CA THR A 28 -11.22 2.56 16.96
C THR A 28 -11.65 4.03 17.03
N VAL A 29 -11.35 4.83 15.99
CA VAL A 29 -11.85 6.22 15.86
C VAL A 29 -13.37 6.24 15.60
N PHE A 30 -13.91 5.23 14.92
CA PHE A 30 -15.35 5.04 14.70
C PHE A 30 -16.15 4.86 16.01
N ARG A 31 -15.49 4.48 17.11
CA ARG A 31 -16.09 4.32 18.45
C ARG A 31 -16.41 5.67 19.13
N HIS A 32 -15.81 6.78 18.70
CA HIS A 32 -16.00 8.10 19.31
C HIS A 32 -16.95 9.02 18.51
N ALA A 33 -17.07 8.84 17.20
CA ALA A 33 -17.82 9.75 16.33
C ALA A 33 -19.32 9.42 16.19
N ILE A 34 -19.76 8.21 16.55
CA ILE A 34 -21.16 7.80 16.41
C ILE A 34 -21.63 7.29 17.76
N GLY A 35 -22.37 8.15 18.49
CA GLY A 35 -23.07 7.84 19.74
C GLY A 35 -24.22 6.85 19.55
N CYS A 36 -23.97 5.69 18.94
CA CYS A 36 -24.93 4.62 18.75
C CYS A 36 -24.21 3.27 18.72
N GLY A 37 -23.88 2.76 19.91
CA GLY A 37 -23.06 1.56 20.11
C GLY A 37 -23.64 0.23 19.60
N CYS A 38 -24.79 0.22 18.94
CA CYS A 38 -25.49 -1.00 18.54
C CYS A 38 -25.20 -1.45 17.09
N GLN A 39 -24.92 -0.52 16.16
CA GLN A 39 -24.68 -0.83 14.73
C GLN A 39 -23.25 -1.37 14.46
N VAL A 40 -22.26 -0.94 15.24
CA VAL A 40 -20.84 -1.31 15.05
C VAL A 40 -20.58 -2.79 15.39
N ARG A 41 -21.36 -3.36 16.32
CA ARG A 41 -21.20 -4.76 16.76
C ARG A 41 -21.60 -5.75 15.66
N VAL A 42 -22.60 -5.43 14.85
CA VAL A 42 -23.08 -6.27 13.74
C VAL A 42 -22.08 -6.27 12.59
N VAL A 43 -21.55 -5.11 12.20
CA VAL A 43 -20.55 -5.01 11.12
C VAL A 43 -19.25 -5.73 11.49
N ARG A 44 -18.82 -5.63 12.75
CA ARG A 44 -17.64 -6.35 13.26
C ARG A 44 -17.84 -7.86 13.29
N LEU A 45 -19.04 -8.33 13.64
CA LEU A 45 -19.39 -9.77 13.60
C LEU A 45 -19.48 -10.27 12.15
N PHE A 46 -20.04 -9.46 11.24
CA PHE A 46 -20.22 -9.80 9.83
C PHE A 46 -18.87 -9.95 9.12
N ALA A 47 -17.96 -8.99 9.30
CA ALA A 47 -16.65 -9.01 8.67
C ALA A 47 -15.75 -10.11 9.24
N VAL A 48 -15.75 -10.31 10.56
CA VAL A 48 -14.91 -11.34 11.19
C VAL A 48 -15.43 -12.74 10.86
N LYS A 49 -16.74 -12.98 10.95
CA LYS A 49 -17.29 -14.33 10.74
C LYS A 49 -17.37 -14.72 9.26
N ALA A 50 -17.59 -13.78 8.34
CA ALA A 50 -17.46 -14.04 6.91
C ALA A 50 -15.99 -14.33 6.51
N CYS A 51 -15.03 -13.62 7.09
CA CYS A 51 -13.60 -13.89 6.85
C CYS A 51 -13.17 -15.22 7.47
N GLN A 52 -13.69 -15.58 8.64
CA GLN A 52 -13.39 -16.84 9.34
C GLN A 52 -14.03 -18.04 8.64
N LEU A 53 -15.26 -17.93 8.12
CA LEU A 53 -15.92 -18.96 7.30
C LEU A 53 -15.21 -19.17 5.94
N LEU A 54 -14.70 -18.09 5.33
CA LEU A 54 -13.90 -18.18 4.10
C LEU A 54 -12.53 -18.85 4.34
N VAL A 55 -11.93 -18.67 5.51
CA VAL A 55 -10.63 -19.27 5.87
C VAL A 55 -10.78 -20.72 6.35
N GLU A 56 -11.80 -21.05 7.15
CA GLU A 56 -12.06 -22.42 7.62
C GLU A 56 -12.60 -23.33 6.51
N GLY A 57 -13.42 -22.79 5.59
CA GLY A 57 -13.89 -23.50 4.39
C GLY A 57 -12.76 -23.86 3.43
N GLY A 58 -11.72 -23.03 3.33
CA GLY A 58 -10.53 -23.32 2.54
C GLY A 58 -9.63 -24.41 3.14
N SER A 59 -9.62 -24.57 4.46
CA SER A 59 -8.73 -25.54 5.14
C SER A 59 -9.27 -26.97 5.15
N LYS A 60 -10.60 -27.19 5.09
CA LYS A 60 -11.20 -28.54 5.12
C LYS A 60 -11.23 -29.25 3.75
N VAL A 61 -11.01 -28.53 2.65
CA VAL A 61 -11.10 -29.07 1.28
C VAL A 61 -9.77 -29.70 0.81
N ALA A 62 -8.67 -29.51 1.54
CA ALA A 62 -7.34 -30.02 1.16
C ALA A 62 -7.13 -31.54 1.42
N GLN A 63 -8.10 -32.27 1.98
CA GLN A 63 -7.99 -33.69 2.27
C GLN A 63 -9.24 -34.47 1.83
N SER A 64 -9.44 -34.63 0.52
CA SER A 64 -10.18 -35.80 0.02
C SER A 64 -9.76 -36.05 -1.43
N GLY A 65 -9.08 -37.16 -1.64
CA GLY A 65 -8.54 -37.55 -2.93
C GLY A 65 -9.62 -38.00 -3.91
N ASN A 66 -9.35 -37.66 -5.17
CA ASN A 66 -9.59 -38.46 -6.36
C ASN A 66 -11.03 -38.87 -6.67
N ASP A 67 -11.82 -37.91 -7.18
CA ASP A 67 -12.78 -38.16 -8.25
C ASP A 67 -12.79 -36.92 -9.15
N ALA A 68 -12.41 -37.09 -10.42
CA ALA A 68 -12.28 -36.00 -11.38
C ALA A 68 -13.67 -35.55 -11.84
N SER A 69 -14.30 -34.64 -11.10
CA SER A 69 -15.45 -33.89 -11.60
C SER A 69 -15.02 -32.99 -12.77
N GLN A 70 -15.83 -32.94 -13.82
CA GLN A 70 -15.57 -32.26 -15.10
C GLN A 70 -15.37 -30.73 -14.97
N TRP A 71 -15.58 -30.17 -13.78
CA TRP A 71 -15.57 -28.74 -13.48
C TRP A 71 -14.60 -28.38 -12.34
N SER A 72 -13.35 -28.84 -12.44
CA SER A 72 -12.27 -28.43 -11.53
C SER A 72 -11.47 -27.25 -12.10
N LEU A 73 -11.46 -26.12 -11.39
CA LEU A 73 -10.60 -24.98 -11.68
C LEU A 73 -9.67 -24.77 -10.48
N PHE A 74 -8.35 -24.87 -10.68
CA PHE A 74 -7.34 -24.81 -9.61
C PHE A 74 -7.47 -25.88 -8.51
N GLY A 75 -7.95 -27.09 -8.85
CA GLY A 75 -8.16 -28.15 -7.86
C GLY A 75 -9.33 -27.90 -6.90
N LEU A 76 -10.12 -26.86 -7.16
CA LEU A 76 -11.38 -26.60 -6.48
C LEU A 76 -12.52 -27.15 -7.34
N ASP A 77 -13.33 -28.03 -6.76
CA ASP A 77 -14.57 -28.51 -7.35
C ASP A 77 -15.61 -27.39 -7.27
N LEU A 78 -15.84 -26.71 -8.41
CA LEU A 78 -16.70 -25.52 -8.49
C LEU A 78 -18.15 -25.83 -8.09
N GLU A 79 -18.61 -27.06 -8.34
CA GLU A 79 -19.97 -27.50 -8.03
C GLU A 79 -20.20 -27.60 -6.51
N ARG A 80 -19.26 -28.24 -5.80
CA ARG A 80 -19.27 -28.32 -4.33
C ARG A 80 -18.99 -26.97 -3.68
N PHE A 81 -18.13 -26.15 -4.26
CA PHE A 81 -17.84 -24.81 -3.76
C PHE A 81 -19.06 -23.89 -3.87
N ALA A 82 -19.73 -23.87 -5.02
CA ALA A 82 -20.96 -23.11 -5.22
C ALA A 82 -22.05 -23.57 -4.23
N GLY A 83 -22.25 -24.88 -4.08
CA GLY A 83 -23.19 -25.43 -3.11
C GLY A 83 -22.88 -25.01 -1.67
N SER A 84 -21.60 -25.03 -1.28
CA SER A 84 -21.15 -24.63 0.06
C SER A 84 -21.33 -23.13 0.33
N VAL A 85 -21.05 -22.28 -0.66
CA VAL A 85 -21.25 -20.83 -0.56
C VAL A 85 -22.75 -20.52 -0.46
N VAL A 86 -23.58 -21.13 -1.30
CA VAL A 86 -25.04 -20.98 -1.26
C VAL A 86 -25.58 -21.43 0.10
N LEU A 87 -25.10 -22.57 0.61
CA LEU A 87 -25.47 -23.07 1.94
C LEU A 87 -25.08 -22.07 3.03
N GLY A 88 -23.86 -21.54 2.99
CA GLY A 88 -23.39 -20.53 3.95
C GLY A 88 -24.22 -19.25 3.90
N VAL A 89 -24.56 -18.75 2.71
CA VAL A 89 -25.45 -17.59 2.55
C VAL A 89 -26.85 -17.90 3.07
N ARG A 90 -27.40 -19.09 2.78
CA ARG A 90 -28.71 -19.51 3.27
C ARG A 90 -28.72 -19.62 4.79
N GLN A 91 -27.70 -20.20 5.41
CA GLN A 91 -27.54 -20.27 6.86
C GLN A 91 -27.38 -18.89 7.49
N LEU A 92 -26.68 -17.97 6.83
CA LEU A 92 -26.55 -16.60 7.29
C LEU A 92 -27.90 -15.88 7.25
N LEU A 93 -28.64 -16.01 6.15
CA LEU A 93 -29.92 -15.33 5.95
C LEU A 93 -31.06 -15.92 6.78
N TRP A 94 -31.09 -17.23 6.98
CA TRP A 94 -32.22 -17.97 7.54
C TRP A 94 -31.90 -18.80 8.77
N GLY A 95 -30.64 -18.82 9.21
CA GLY A 95 -30.23 -19.51 10.42
C GLY A 95 -30.65 -18.73 11.66
N HIS A 96 -31.30 -19.41 12.60
CA HIS A 96 -31.62 -18.85 13.91
C HIS A 96 -30.36 -18.35 14.66
N GLU A 97 -29.22 -18.98 14.42
CA GLU A 97 -27.90 -18.65 14.98
C GLU A 97 -27.28 -17.34 14.44
N SER A 98 -27.68 -16.87 13.25
CA SER A 98 -27.04 -15.71 12.62
C SER A 98 -27.46 -14.38 13.25
N GLY A 99 -28.60 -14.37 13.96
CA GLY A 99 -29.19 -13.19 14.60
C GLY A 99 -29.73 -12.13 13.62
N LEU A 100 -29.53 -12.28 12.30
CA LEU A 100 -30.09 -11.38 11.28
C LEU A 100 -31.61 -11.51 11.22
N GLN A 101 -32.09 -12.75 11.25
CA GLN A 101 -33.51 -13.06 11.29
C GLN A 101 -34.15 -12.38 12.51
N ARG A 102 -33.61 -12.60 13.71
CA ARG A 102 -34.10 -11.97 14.96
C ARG A 102 -34.16 -10.43 14.88
N ARG A 103 -33.25 -9.79 14.14
CA ARG A 103 -33.15 -8.32 14.09
C ARG A 103 -34.06 -7.69 13.04
N PHE A 104 -34.15 -8.29 11.86
CA PHE A 104 -34.78 -7.68 10.68
C PHE A 104 -36.09 -8.33 10.28
N MET A 105 -36.45 -9.49 10.85
CA MET A 105 -37.72 -10.13 10.57
C MET A 105 -38.86 -9.31 11.19
N PRO A 106 -39.91 -8.99 10.42
CA PRO A 106 -41.09 -8.32 10.95
C PRO A 106 -41.70 -9.11 12.11
N LYS A 107 -42.21 -8.40 13.12
CA LYS A 107 -42.80 -9.05 14.29
C LYS A 107 -44.17 -9.61 13.96
N ALA A 108 -44.46 -10.81 14.45
CA ALA A 108 -45.80 -11.38 14.39
C ALA A 108 -46.30 -11.83 15.76
N CYS A 109 -47.60 -11.65 16.00
CA CYS A 109 -48.23 -12.11 17.22
C CYS A 109 -48.57 -13.60 17.06
N LEU A 110 -48.05 -14.43 17.96
CA LEU A 110 -48.42 -15.84 18.05
C LEU A 110 -49.72 -15.95 18.86
N LYS A 111 -50.72 -16.64 18.31
CA LYS A 111 -52.03 -16.90 18.92
C LYS A 111 -52.21 -18.40 19.13
N GLY A 112 -52.93 -18.80 20.18
CA GLY A 112 -53.16 -20.20 20.54
C GLY A 112 -52.70 -20.52 21.97
N ASN A 113 -52.41 -21.79 22.26
CA ASN A 113 -51.92 -22.21 23.58
C ASN A 113 -50.42 -21.92 23.76
N VAL A 114 -50.08 -20.65 23.96
CA VAL A 114 -48.68 -20.21 24.00
C VAL A 114 -47.95 -20.54 25.31
N LEU A 115 -48.64 -21.12 26.30
CA LEU A 115 -48.07 -21.45 27.61
C LEU A 115 -46.95 -22.49 27.53
N GLN A 116 -46.96 -23.34 26.51
CA GLN A 116 -45.95 -24.39 26.31
C GLN A 116 -44.77 -23.96 25.42
N VAL A 117 -44.80 -22.73 24.91
CA VAL A 117 -43.79 -22.23 23.98
C VAL A 117 -42.68 -21.51 24.74
N GLU A 118 -41.42 -21.87 24.48
CA GLU A 118 -40.29 -21.14 25.01
C GLU A 118 -40.17 -19.77 24.32
N GLU A 119 -40.34 -18.68 25.08
CA GLU A 119 -40.29 -17.30 24.56
C GLU A 119 -38.99 -16.99 23.80
N LYS A 120 -37.86 -17.59 24.20
CA LYS A 120 -36.58 -17.45 23.48
C LYS A 120 -36.64 -18.02 22.07
N ASP A 121 -37.29 -19.16 21.90
CA ASP A 121 -37.44 -19.83 20.59
C ASP A 121 -38.40 -19.01 19.71
N ALA A 122 -39.52 -18.53 20.25
CA ALA A 122 -40.44 -17.63 19.56
C ALA A 122 -39.73 -16.35 19.04
N GLN A 123 -38.93 -15.70 19.90
CA GLN A 123 -38.20 -14.49 19.53
C GLN A 123 -37.15 -14.72 18.43
N SER A 124 -36.63 -15.94 18.26
CA SER A 124 -35.68 -16.26 17.19
C SER A 124 -36.32 -16.12 15.80
N PHE A 125 -37.64 -16.32 15.71
CA PHE A 125 -38.45 -16.18 14.50
C PHE A 125 -39.19 -14.84 14.38
N GLY A 126 -38.93 -13.89 15.30
CA GLY A 126 -39.68 -12.64 15.36
C GLY A 126 -41.12 -12.81 15.84
N LEU A 127 -41.44 -13.94 16.47
CA LEU A 127 -42.74 -14.20 17.08
C LEU A 127 -42.77 -13.66 18.50
N SER A 128 -43.93 -13.16 18.93
CA SER A 128 -44.19 -12.81 20.32
C SER A 128 -45.43 -13.55 20.84
N ALA A 129 -45.28 -14.23 21.97
CA ALA A 129 -46.38 -14.90 22.67
C ALA A 129 -47.41 -13.91 23.25
N HIS A 130 -46.94 -12.71 23.57
CA HIS A 130 -47.74 -11.65 24.15
C HIS A 130 -48.41 -10.84 23.03
N SER A 131 -49.70 -10.52 23.19
CA SER A 131 -50.42 -9.63 22.28
C SER A 131 -49.79 -8.25 22.32
N SER A 132 -49.00 -7.92 21.31
CA SER A 132 -48.49 -6.58 21.10
C SER A 132 -49.28 -5.94 19.97
N GLU A 133 -49.82 -4.74 20.20
CA GLU A 133 -50.54 -3.94 19.19
C GLU A 133 -49.69 -3.59 17.95
N VAL A 134 -48.38 -3.87 18.00
CA VAL A 134 -47.36 -3.51 16.98
C VAL A 134 -47.06 -4.66 16.00
N ALA A 135 -47.80 -5.77 16.05
CA ALA A 135 -47.58 -6.89 15.15
C ALA A 135 -48.41 -6.75 13.86
N ASP A 136 -47.73 -6.45 12.75
CA ASP A 136 -48.36 -6.33 11.42
C ASP A 136 -48.80 -7.69 10.85
N ALA A 137 -48.21 -8.79 11.34
CA ALA A 137 -48.52 -10.15 10.92
C ALA A 137 -49.05 -11.01 12.08
N THR A 138 -49.87 -12.01 11.77
CA THR A 138 -50.41 -12.97 12.75
C THR A 138 -49.99 -14.39 12.44
N ALA A 139 -49.58 -15.09 13.50
CA ALA A 139 -49.23 -16.50 13.49
C ALA A 139 -50.17 -17.27 14.42
N VAL A 140 -50.61 -18.46 14.01
CA VAL A 140 -51.44 -19.37 14.80
C VAL A 140 -50.63 -20.60 15.16
N LEU A 141 -50.68 -20.96 16.44
CA LEU A 141 -50.11 -22.17 16.98
C LEU A 141 -51.15 -23.29 16.92
N LEU A 142 -50.86 -24.34 16.18
CA LEU A 142 -51.65 -25.56 16.15
C LEU A 142 -51.54 -26.30 17.49
N PRO A 143 -52.66 -26.85 17.98
CA PRO A 143 -52.67 -27.82 19.07
C PRO A 143 -51.85 -29.08 18.74
N ASP A 144 -51.24 -29.66 19.78
CA ASP A 144 -50.38 -30.86 19.66
C ASP A 144 -51.16 -32.10 19.15
N ASP A 145 -52.48 -32.17 19.35
CA ASP A 145 -53.35 -33.26 18.88
C ASP A 145 -53.56 -33.26 17.36
N LEU A 146 -53.30 -32.14 16.69
CA LEU A 146 -53.41 -32.03 15.22
C LEU A 146 -52.09 -32.30 14.49
N VAL A 147 -50.98 -32.50 15.22
CA VAL A 147 -49.63 -32.51 14.66
C VAL A 147 -48.92 -33.81 15.01
N LEU A 148 -48.44 -34.50 13.98
CA LEU A 148 -47.51 -35.62 14.10
C LEU A 148 -46.08 -35.10 14.05
N THR A 149 -45.33 -35.29 15.13
CA THR A 149 -43.91 -34.91 15.23
C THR A 149 -43.01 -36.12 15.03
N ARG A 150 -41.95 -35.97 14.22
CA ARG A 150 -40.93 -36.99 14.00
C ARG A 150 -39.53 -36.39 13.99
N ARG A 151 -38.58 -37.05 14.65
CA ARG A 151 -37.14 -36.76 14.52
C ARG A 151 -36.51 -37.65 13.46
N ILE A 152 -35.69 -37.06 12.61
CA ILE A 152 -35.01 -37.73 11.50
C ILE A 152 -33.52 -37.39 11.59
N GLU A 153 -32.70 -38.42 11.65
CA GLU A 153 -31.24 -38.29 11.61
C GLU A 153 -30.77 -38.40 10.17
N LEU A 154 -30.08 -37.37 9.69
CA LEU A 154 -29.57 -37.30 8.33
C LEU A 154 -28.05 -37.13 8.35
N PRO A 155 -27.31 -37.65 7.35
CA PRO A 155 -25.88 -37.40 7.23
C PRO A 155 -25.62 -35.91 6.98
N SER A 156 -24.49 -35.37 7.45
CA SER A 156 -24.15 -33.94 7.26
C SER A 156 -24.08 -33.51 5.79
N VAL A 157 -23.82 -34.45 4.87
CA VAL A 157 -23.80 -34.21 3.42
C VAL A 157 -25.20 -33.90 2.86
N ALA A 158 -26.26 -34.41 3.49
CA ALA A 158 -27.64 -34.19 3.08
C ALA A 158 -28.12 -32.75 3.32
N GLU A 159 -27.31 -31.90 3.95
CA GLU A 159 -27.72 -30.56 4.33
C GLU A 159 -28.07 -29.66 3.13
N THR A 160 -27.39 -29.85 1.99
CA THR A 160 -27.64 -29.07 0.77
C THR A 160 -29.03 -29.37 0.19
N GLU A 161 -29.60 -30.55 0.44
CA GLU A 161 -30.84 -31.05 -0.15
C GLU A 161 -31.99 -31.23 0.88
N LEU A 162 -31.87 -30.65 2.08
CA LEU A 162 -32.86 -30.82 3.17
C LEU A 162 -34.30 -30.57 2.76
N ALA A 163 -34.54 -29.62 1.86
CA ALA A 163 -35.91 -29.32 1.41
C ALA A 163 -36.51 -30.49 0.62
N ALA A 164 -35.74 -31.11 -0.27
CA ALA A 164 -36.19 -32.26 -1.04
C ALA A 164 -36.36 -33.49 -0.15
N ILE A 165 -35.42 -33.72 0.77
CA ILE A 165 -35.49 -34.82 1.74
C ILE A 165 -36.69 -34.65 2.67
N ALA A 166 -36.96 -33.44 3.17
CA ALA A 166 -38.11 -33.18 4.03
C ALA A 166 -39.45 -33.45 3.32
N VAL A 167 -39.55 -33.17 2.01
CA VAL A 167 -40.74 -33.54 1.21
C VAL A 167 -40.89 -35.06 1.16
N LEU A 168 -39.83 -35.78 0.82
CA LEU A 168 -39.86 -37.24 0.72
C LEU A 168 -40.19 -37.90 2.06
N GLU A 169 -39.59 -37.42 3.14
CA GLU A 169 -39.85 -37.90 4.49
C GLU A 169 -41.26 -37.56 4.97
N ALA A 170 -41.80 -36.39 4.59
CA ALA A 170 -43.18 -36.05 4.86
C ALA A 170 -44.14 -36.99 4.13
N GLU A 171 -43.92 -37.25 2.84
CA GLU A 171 -44.76 -38.17 2.07
C GLU A 171 -44.66 -39.61 2.58
N ALA A 172 -43.48 -40.06 3.00
CA ALA A 172 -43.27 -41.43 3.47
C ALA A 172 -43.85 -41.70 4.87
N ASN A 173 -43.87 -40.68 5.74
CA ASN A 173 -44.32 -40.81 7.13
C ASN A 173 -45.73 -40.24 7.37
N SER A 174 -46.35 -39.61 6.37
CA SER A 174 -47.70 -39.05 6.50
C SER A 174 -48.77 -40.14 6.48
N PRO A 175 -49.71 -40.14 7.43
CA PRO A 175 -50.91 -40.99 7.37
C PRO A 175 -51.98 -40.42 6.42
N PHE A 176 -51.75 -39.25 5.81
CA PHE A 176 -52.71 -38.54 4.97
C PHE A 176 -52.38 -38.73 3.48
N SER A 177 -53.33 -38.40 2.60
CA SER A 177 -53.06 -38.36 1.17
C SER A 177 -52.07 -37.23 0.83
N LYS A 178 -51.40 -37.32 -0.33
CA LYS A 178 -50.43 -36.30 -0.76
C LYS A 178 -51.01 -34.88 -0.76
N GLU A 179 -52.24 -34.73 -1.26
CA GLU A 179 -52.93 -33.43 -1.33
C GLU A 179 -53.37 -32.89 0.04
N ASP A 180 -53.53 -33.76 1.03
CA ASP A 180 -53.95 -33.39 2.39
C ASP A 180 -52.76 -33.34 3.35
N THR A 181 -51.55 -33.68 2.90
CA THR A 181 -50.35 -33.65 3.74
C THR A 181 -49.77 -32.24 3.76
N SER A 182 -49.90 -31.58 4.91
CA SER A 182 -49.16 -30.34 5.20
C SER A 182 -48.00 -30.67 6.13
N PHE A 183 -46.85 -30.05 5.90
CA PHE A 183 -45.69 -30.29 6.75
C PHE A 183 -44.85 -29.02 6.95
N GLY A 184 -44.06 -29.07 8.01
CA GLY A 184 -43.04 -28.10 8.35
C GLY A 184 -41.82 -28.83 8.89
N TRP A 185 -40.64 -28.23 8.78
CA TRP A 185 -39.43 -28.85 9.29
C TRP A 185 -38.47 -27.83 9.88
N ARG A 186 -37.60 -28.31 10.77
CA ARG A 186 -36.57 -27.49 11.40
C ARG A 186 -35.35 -28.33 11.78
N VAL A 187 -34.16 -27.79 11.57
CA VAL A 187 -32.92 -28.44 12.04
C VAL A 187 -32.75 -28.13 13.53
N LEU A 188 -32.63 -29.17 14.35
CA LEU A 188 -32.43 -29.08 15.81
C LEU A 188 -30.95 -29.03 16.18
N SER A 189 -30.14 -29.92 15.59
CA SER A 189 -28.72 -30.05 15.87
C SER A 189 -27.95 -30.28 14.58
N ARG A 190 -26.70 -29.80 14.57
CA ARG A 190 -25.75 -29.89 13.46
C ARG A 190 -24.43 -30.39 14.03
N GLU A 191 -24.12 -31.64 13.78
CA GLU A 191 -22.86 -32.26 14.18
C GLU A 191 -21.98 -32.52 12.95
N ALA A 192 -20.72 -32.92 13.18
CA ALA A 192 -19.78 -33.13 12.08
C ALA A 192 -20.21 -34.27 11.14
N SER A 193 -20.80 -35.33 11.69
CA SER A 193 -21.20 -36.53 10.95
C SER A 193 -22.68 -36.57 10.58
N HIS A 194 -23.56 -36.02 11.42
CA HIS A 194 -25.01 -36.10 11.25
C HIS A 194 -25.69 -34.80 11.67
N LEU A 195 -26.94 -34.63 11.22
CA LEU A 195 -27.82 -33.54 11.59
C LEU A 195 -29.16 -34.12 12.02
N ILE A 196 -29.77 -33.49 13.02
CA ILE A 196 -31.07 -33.90 13.55
C ILE A 196 -32.12 -32.91 13.02
N LEU A 197 -33.05 -33.43 12.24
CA LEU A 197 -34.19 -32.72 11.70
C LEU A 197 -35.44 -33.08 12.52
N ILE A 198 -36.26 -32.09 12.87
CA ILE A 198 -37.62 -32.32 13.35
C ILE A 198 -38.60 -32.01 12.22
N LEU A 199 -39.52 -32.94 11.99
CA LEU A 199 -40.55 -32.88 10.97
C LEU A 199 -41.91 -32.86 11.66
N ALA A 200 -42.73 -31.87 11.32
CA ALA A 200 -44.10 -31.73 11.77
C ALA A 200 -45.03 -32.01 10.58
N ILE A 201 -45.96 -32.93 10.74
CA ILE A 201 -46.92 -33.34 9.70
C ILE A 201 -48.34 -33.17 10.25
N ALA A 202 -49.25 -32.62 9.45
CA ALA A 202 -50.65 -32.45 9.81
C ALA A 202 -51.54 -32.53 8.56
N SER A 203 -52.83 -32.81 8.77
CA SER A 203 -53.82 -32.74 7.68
C SER A 203 -54.10 -31.28 7.31
N ARG A 204 -54.06 -30.95 6.03
CA ARG A 204 -54.43 -29.64 5.49
C ARG A 204 -55.84 -29.28 5.92
N ARG A 205 -56.78 -30.22 5.81
CA ARG A 205 -58.18 -30.03 6.22
C ARG A 205 -58.32 -29.78 7.73
N ALA A 206 -57.55 -30.49 8.56
CA ALA A 206 -57.56 -30.27 10.01
C ALA A 206 -57.02 -28.88 10.37
N ILE A 207 -55.96 -28.43 9.71
CA ILE A 207 -55.42 -27.07 9.85
C ILE A 207 -56.47 -26.04 9.44
N ASP A 208 -57.07 -26.19 8.26
CA ASP A 208 -58.05 -25.24 7.73
C ASP A 208 -59.27 -25.15 8.66
N SER A 209 -59.77 -26.28 9.15
CA SER A 209 -60.86 -26.30 10.13
C SER A 209 -60.50 -25.60 11.46
N HIS A 210 -59.26 -25.74 11.93
CA HIS A 210 -58.78 -25.05 13.13
C HIS A 210 -58.61 -23.55 12.89
N LEU A 211 -58.11 -23.17 11.71
CA LEU A 211 -57.97 -21.77 11.31
C LEU A 211 -59.33 -21.08 11.18
N ASP A 212 -60.34 -21.75 10.63
CA ASP A 212 -61.69 -21.21 10.52
C ASP A 212 -62.35 -21.03 11.89
N ALA A 213 -62.17 -21.98 12.81
CA ALA A 213 -62.61 -21.85 14.20
C ALA A 213 -61.91 -20.66 14.90
N THR A 214 -60.61 -20.48 14.68
CA THR A 214 -59.82 -19.38 15.27
C THR A 214 -60.13 -18.03 14.60
N ARG A 215 -60.51 -18.03 13.32
CA ARG A 215 -60.85 -16.83 12.55
C ARG A 215 -62.14 -16.20 13.04
N ALA A 216 -63.11 -17.01 13.48
CA ALA A 216 -64.34 -16.53 14.09
C ALA A 216 -64.08 -15.67 15.34
N ASP A 217 -63.03 -15.99 16.10
CA ASP A 217 -62.72 -15.29 17.35
C ASP A 217 -61.73 -14.12 17.19
N TYR A 218 -60.73 -14.22 16.29
CA TYR A 218 -59.58 -13.29 16.32
C TYR A 218 -58.99 -12.83 14.97
N LEU A 219 -59.22 -13.53 13.85
CA LEU A 219 -58.43 -13.34 12.60
C LEU A 219 -59.17 -12.59 11.48
N SER A 220 -60.32 -11.97 11.76
CA SER A 220 -61.23 -11.37 10.77
C SER A 220 -60.65 -10.24 9.91
N ARG A 221 -59.41 -9.78 10.17
CA ARG A 221 -58.76 -8.67 9.44
C ARG A 221 -57.56 -9.06 8.57
N LEU A 222 -57.10 -10.31 8.57
CA LEU A 222 -55.83 -10.68 7.92
C LEU A 222 -56.03 -11.68 6.78
N ARG A 223 -55.41 -11.37 5.62
CA ARG A 223 -55.56 -12.14 4.38
C ARG A 223 -54.73 -13.41 4.36
N GLU A 224 -53.66 -13.49 5.13
CA GLU A 224 -52.77 -14.64 5.18
C GLU A 224 -52.25 -14.82 6.61
N VAL A 225 -52.37 -16.03 7.14
CA VAL A 225 -52.00 -16.37 8.52
C VAL A 225 -50.90 -17.41 8.46
N GLU A 226 -49.86 -17.23 9.26
CA GLU A 226 -48.83 -18.25 9.37
C GLU A 226 -49.24 -19.35 10.35
N VAL A 227 -48.91 -20.59 10.01
CA VAL A 227 -49.24 -21.76 10.83
C VAL A 227 -47.97 -22.32 11.44
N TRP A 228 -47.99 -22.51 12.75
CA TRP A 228 -46.87 -22.97 13.55
C TRP A 228 -47.31 -24.13 14.44
N SER A 229 -46.39 -25.01 14.80
CA SER A 229 -46.62 -26.03 15.83
C SER A 229 -45.49 -26.02 16.84
N ASN A 230 -45.81 -26.44 18.06
CA ASN A 230 -44.81 -26.73 19.07
C ASN A 230 -44.47 -28.22 18.98
N CYS A 231 -43.28 -28.53 18.51
CA CYS A 231 -42.77 -29.89 18.44
C CYS A 231 -41.71 -30.06 19.52
N GLU A 232 -42.06 -30.63 20.67
CA GLU A 232 -41.12 -30.92 21.77
C GLU A 232 -40.39 -29.67 22.31
N GLY A 233 -41.14 -28.57 22.49
CA GLY A 233 -40.63 -27.27 22.95
C GLY A 233 -40.03 -26.40 21.84
N LYS A 234 -40.06 -26.88 20.60
CA LYS A 234 -39.43 -26.26 19.45
C LYS A 234 -40.45 -25.87 18.39
N LEU A 235 -40.48 -24.59 18.02
CA LEU A 235 -41.43 -24.08 17.04
C LEU A 235 -41.04 -24.50 15.63
N VAL A 236 -41.99 -25.10 14.92
CA VAL A 236 -41.87 -25.51 13.52
C VAL A 236 -42.94 -24.80 12.69
N GLN A 237 -42.51 -24.09 11.65
CA GLN A 237 -43.39 -23.40 10.71
C GLN A 237 -43.87 -24.38 9.63
N PHE A 238 -45.18 -24.41 9.36
CA PHE A 238 -45.75 -25.13 8.22
C PHE A 238 -45.59 -24.34 6.92
N LEU A 239 -45.41 -25.07 5.82
CA LEU A 239 -45.24 -24.49 4.49
C LEU A 239 -46.59 -24.33 3.78
N GLY A 240 -46.73 -23.28 2.96
CA GLY A 240 -47.87 -23.07 2.06
C GLY A 240 -49.07 -22.39 2.71
N PHE A 241 -48.83 -21.53 3.71
CA PHE A 241 -49.82 -20.65 4.32
C PHE A 241 -49.39 -19.19 4.10
N GLY A 242 -49.37 -18.36 5.14
CA GLY A 242 -49.04 -16.92 5.03
C GLY A 242 -47.57 -16.53 5.16
N GLU A 243 -46.62 -17.48 5.09
CA GLU A 243 -45.22 -17.15 5.39
C GLU A 243 -44.51 -16.33 4.29
N ALA A 244 -45.04 -16.33 3.06
CA ALA A 244 -44.42 -15.67 1.91
C ALA A 244 -44.37 -14.14 2.06
N GLN A 245 -45.43 -13.53 2.62
CA GLN A 245 -45.50 -12.08 2.82
C GLN A 245 -44.37 -11.60 3.75
N ARG A 246 -44.25 -12.21 4.94
CA ARG A 246 -43.25 -11.83 5.93
C ARG A 246 -41.82 -12.09 5.46
N LYS A 247 -41.61 -13.17 4.69
CA LYS A 247 -40.31 -13.47 4.05
C LYS A 247 -39.92 -12.42 3.03
N THR A 248 -40.87 -11.94 2.23
CA THR A 248 -40.62 -10.90 1.21
C THR A 248 -40.25 -9.56 1.86
N GLU A 249 -40.99 -9.16 2.90
CA GLU A 249 -40.70 -7.96 3.68
C GLU A 249 -39.35 -8.02 4.40
N TYR A 250 -38.99 -9.19 4.93
CA TYR A 250 -37.67 -9.45 5.52
C TYR A 250 -36.55 -9.22 4.50
N ILE A 251 -36.62 -9.84 3.32
CA ILE A 251 -35.62 -9.68 2.25
C ILE A 251 -35.53 -8.22 1.80
N ALA A 252 -36.66 -7.54 1.63
CA ALA A 252 -36.69 -6.13 1.25
C ALA A 252 -36.04 -5.22 2.30
N THR A 253 -36.26 -5.50 3.58
CA THR A 253 -35.66 -4.74 4.69
C THR A 253 -34.16 -4.99 4.80
N LEU A 254 -33.74 -6.23 4.60
CA LEU A 254 -32.33 -6.59 4.57
C LEU A 254 -31.61 -5.95 3.38
N ALA A 255 -32.21 -5.98 2.19
CA ALA A 255 -31.67 -5.35 0.98
C ALA A 255 -31.51 -3.84 1.15
N ARG A 256 -32.51 -3.15 1.72
CA ARG A 256 -32.42 -1.71 2.04
C ARG A 256 -31.31 -1.43 3.05
N SER A 257 -31.14 -2.29 4.05
CA SER A 257 -30.09 -2.13 5.07
C SER A 257 -28.70 -2.37 4.48
N ALA A 258 -28.55 -3.41 3.66
CA ALA A 258 -27.32 -3.71 2.93
C ALA A 258 -26.95 -2.58 1.96
N ALA A 259 -27.91 -2.00 1.26
CA ALA A 259 -27.69 -0.86 0.36
C ALA A 259 -27.18 0.38 1.13
N LYS A 260 -27.74 0.69 2.30
CA LYS A 260 -27.25 1.79 3.16
C LYS A 260 -25.82 1.54 3.63
N VAL A 261 -25.50 0.33 4.06
CA VAL A 261 -24.14 -0.06 4.48
C VAL A 261 -23.16 0.00 3.30
N GLY A 262 -23.57 -0.46 2.11
CA GLY A 262 -22.79 -0.39 0.88
C GLY A 262 -22.50 1.04 0.46
N LEU A 263 -23.51 1.93 0.51
CA LEU A 263 -23.34 3.36 0.23
C LEU A 263 -22.34 4.01 1.20
N LEU A 264 -22.45 3.70 2.50
CA LEU A 264 -21.52 4.21 3.50
C LEU A 264 -20.09 3.70 3.26
N ALA A 265 -19.93 2.43 2.92
CA ALA A 265 -18.63 1.84 2.60
C ALA A 265 -18.01 2.50 1.35
N LEU A 266 -18.82 2.77 0.32
CA LEU A 266 -18.38 3.50 -0.88
C LEU A 266 -17.98 4.94 -0.56
N ALA A 267 -18.73 5.64 0.30
CA ALA A 267 -18.37 6.98 0.73
C ALA A 267 -17.03 6.99 1.50
N VAL A 268 -16.81 6.02 2.39
CA VAL A 268 -15.53 5.86 3.09
C VAL A 268 -14.40 5.53 2.12
N ALA A 269 -14.63 4.62 1.15
CA ALA A 269 -13.66 4.29 0.13
C ALA A 269 -13.30 5.52 -0.72
N ALA A 270 -14.28 6.34 -1.09
CA ALA A 270 -14.05 7.59 -1.81
C ALA A 270 -13.21 8.58 -0.99
N ILE A 271 -13.47 8.73 0.30
CA ILE A 271 -12.67 9.57 1.21
C ILE A 271 -11.22 9.06 1.30
N VAL A 272 -11.01 7.75 1.37
CA VAL A 272 -9.68 7.14 1.45
C VAL A 272 -8.93 7.20 0.10
N LEU A 273 -9.64 7.09 -1.03
CA LEU A 273 -9.04 7.21 -2.36
C LEU A 273 -8.82 8.67 -2.80
N TRP A 274 -9.56 9.62 -2.25
CA TRP A 274 -9.40 11.05 -2.51
C TRP A 274 -7.94 11.55 -2.44
N PRO A 275 -7.14 11.24 -1.38
CA PRO A 275 -5.75 11.68 -1.30
C PRO A 275 -4.83 11.03 -2.34
N ALA A 276 -5.17 9.86 -2.91
CA ALA A 276 -4.35 9.23 -3.95
C ALA A 276 -4.34 10.06 -5.24
N GLY A 277 -5.46 10.72 -5.58
CA GLY A 277 -5.53 11.66 -6.70
C GLY A 277 -4.78 12.97 -6.43
N ALA A 278 -4.82 13.47 -5.19
CA ALA A 278 -4.13 14.70 -4.80
C ALA A 278 -2.60 14.57 -4.81
N LEU A 279 -2.07 13.36 -4.57
CA LEU A 279 -0.64 13.10 -4.58
C LEU A 279 -0.02 13.28 -5.98
N SER A 280 -0.76 12.90 -7.03
CA SER A 280 -0.34 13.04 -8.43
C SER A 280 -0.19 14.50 -8.88
N ILE A 281 -0.98 15.41 -8.30
CA ILE A 281 -0.90 16.85 -8.60
C ILE A 281 0.35 17.45 -7.93
N LYS A 282 0.70 16.99 -6.74
CA LYS A 282 1.91 17.43 -6.03
C LYS A 282 3.19 17.04 -6.75
N GLU A 283 3.25 15.87 -7.40
CA GLU A 283 4.42 15.48 -8.19
C GLU A 283 4.74 16.46 -9.32
N ARG A 284 3.73 17.09 -9.94
CA ARG A 284 3.94 18.08 -10.99
C ARG A 284 4.57 19.36 -10.44
N GLN A 285 4.09 19.83 -9.28
CA GLN A 285 4.60 21.04 -8.62
C GLN A 285 6.04 20.86 -8.09
N LEU A 286 6.39 19.66 -7.60
CA LEU A 286 7.75 19.40 -7.13
C LEU A 286 8.78 19.33 -8.28
N LYS A 287 8.38 18.85 -9.46
CA LYS A 287 9.27 18.81 -10.64
C LYS A 287 9.56 20.21 -11.19
N GLU A 288 8.57 21.10 -11.20
CA GLU A 288 8.78 22.50 -11.61
C GLU A 288 9.72 23.24 -10.66
N MET A 289 9.57 23.06 -9.35
CA MET A 289 10.48 23.69 -8.37
C MET A 289 11.91 23.13 -8.44
N LEU A 290 12.09 21.84 -8.76
CA LEU A 290 13.43 21.26 -8.93
C LEU A 290 14.17 21.85 -10.13
N VAL A 291 13.48 22.03 -11.27
CA VAL A 291 14.04 22.64 -12.48
C VAL A 291 14.48 24.08 -12.21
N GLU A 292 13.71 24.84 -11.42
CA GLU A 292 14.10 26.21 -11.03
C GLU A 292 15.34 26.23 -10.11
N THR A 293 15.47 25.25 -9.20
CA THR A 293 16.63 25.15 -8.32
C THR A 293 17.90 24.68 -9.02
N GLU A 294 17.80 23.75 -9.98
CA GLU A 294 18.94 23.31 -10.79
C GLU A 294 19.47 24.46 -11.67
N LEU A 295 18.59 25.29 -12.22
CA LEU A 295 18.98 26.46 -13.01
C LEU A 295 19.75 27.50 -12.17
N ARG A 296 19.32 27.72 -10.92
CA ARG A 296 20.00 28.63 -9.98
C ARG A 296 21.32 28.07 -9.44
N ALA A 297 21.45 26.76 -9.29
CA ALA A 297 22.70 26.13 -8.90
C ALA A 297 23.75 26.14 -10.04
N GLY A 298 23.29 26.04 -11.30
CA GLY A 298 24.16 26.14 -12.47
C GLY A 298 24.86 27.48 -12.60
N THR A 299 24.17 28.59 -12.32
CA THR A 299 24.76 29.94 -12.42
C THR A 299 25.79 30.22 -11.32
N ALA A 300 25.56 29.74 -10.10
CA ALA A 300 26.53 29.87 -8.99
C ALA A 300 27.80 29.04 -9.24
N THR A 301 27.66 27.87 -9.85
CA THR A 301 28.80 26.99 -10.19
C THR A 301 29.63 27.57 -11.34
N ALA A 302 28.97 28.17 -12.34
CA ALA A 302 29.64 28.85 -13.45
C ALA A 302 30.51 30.04 -12.98
N ALA A 303 30.01 30.85 -12.05
CA ALA A 303 30.77 31.99 -11.49
C ALA A 303 32.00 31.55 -10.66
N ARG A 304 31.91 30.41 -9.95
CA ARG A 304 33.05 29.84 -9.22
C ARG A 304 34.14 29.37 -10.17
N ASN A 305 33.76 28.71 -11.27
CA ASN A 305 34.73 28.20 -12.24
C ASN A 305 35.50 29.32 -12.96
N SER A 306 34.88 30.47 -13.22
CA SER A 306 35.59 31.61 -13.82
C SER A 306 36.63 32.23 -12.89
N LEU A 307 36.44 32.18 -11.57
CA LEU A 307 37.43 32.68 -10.61
C LEU A 307 38.65 31.75 -10.53
N ILE A 308 38.44 30.43 -10.58
CA ILE A 308 39.52 29.44 -10.59
C ILE A 308 40.40 29.61 -11.84
N ASP A 309 39.79 29.82 -13.03
CA ASP A 309 40.54 30.05 -14.28
C ASP A 309 41.41 31.32 -14.25
N MET A 310 40.99 32.36 -13.52
CA MET A 310 41.79 33.58 -13.36
C MET A 310 43.00 33.36 -12.45
N GLU A 311 42.84 32.57 -11.40
CA GLU A 311 43.91 32.27 -10.44
C GLU A 311 45.01 31.38 -11.05
N ASP A 312 44.61 30.41 -11.88
CA ASP A 312 45.54 29.56 -12.62
C ASP A 312 46.39 30.38 -13.61
N ARG A 313 45.81 31.39 -14.28
CA ARG A 313 46.53 32.28 -15.20
C ARG A 313 47.56 33.16 -14.50
N LEU A 314 47.25 33.62 -13.29
CA LEU A 314 48.17 34.46 -12.51
C LEU A 314 49.38 33.66 -12.01
N THR A 315 49.15 32.41 -11.61
CA THR A 315 50.21 31.51 -11.14
C THR A 315 51.15 31.12 -12.29
N ALA A 316 50.63 30.84 -13.48
CA ALA A 316 51.45 30.55 -14.66
C ALA A 316 52.28 31.78 -15.12
N ALA A 317 51.77 33.00 -14.93
CA ALA A 317 52.50 34.21 -15.28
C ALA A 317 53.65 34.51 -14.30
N SER A 318 53.47 34.29 -13.00
CA SER A 318 54.51 34.56 -12.01
C SER A 318 55.72 33.63 -12.15
N GLU A 319 55.51 32.35 -12.44
CA GLU A 319 56.59 31.39 -12.72
C GLU A 319 57.42 31.78 -13.96
N PHE A 320 56.79 32.38 -14.98
CA PHE A 320 57.50 32.81 -16.20
C PHE A 320 58.48 33.97 -15.97
N TYR A 321 58.23 34.84 -14.98
CA TYR A 321 59.06 36.03 -14.73
C TYR A 321 60.14 35.84 -13.65
N ALA A 322 60.12 34.73 -12.90
CA ALA A 322 61.05 34.50 -11.80
C ALA A 322 62.51 34.25 -12.24
N ASP A 323 62.76 33.91 -13.51
CA ASP A 323 64.05 33.37 -13.99
C ASP A 323 64.92 34.35 -14.82
N ARG A 324 64.66 35.66 -14.76
CA ARG A 324 65.47 36.66 -15.50
C ARG A 324 66.32 37.53 -14.57
N LEU A 325 67.65 37.39 -14.70
CA LEU A 325 68.65 38.32 -14.14
C LEU A 325 68.36 39.76 -14.61
N LEU A 326 68.39 40.71 -13.68
CA LEU A 326 68.20 42.15 -13.94
C LEU A 326 69.44 42.72 -14.65
N TYR A 327 69.37 42.87 -15.98
CA TYR A 327 70.47 43.35 -16.83
C TYR A 327 70.77 44.86 -16.67
N ASP A 328 69.83 45.62 -16.09
CA ASP A 328 69.88 47.08 -15.99
C ASP A 328 71.09 47.56 -15.16
N ARG A 329 71.28 47.02 -13.96
CA ARG A 329 72.37 47.43 -13.06
C ARG A 329 73.75 47.14 -13.66
N TRP A 330 73.90 46.01 -14.35
CA TRP A 330 75.18 45.60 -14.89
C TRP A 330 75.60 46.40 -16.11
N LEU A 331 74.65 46.84 -16.94
CA LEU A 331 74.92 47.75 -18.05
C LEU A 331 75.44 49.09 -17.54
N ASP A 332 74.79 49.67 -16.53
CA ASP A 332 75.21 50.93 -15.93
C ASP A 332 76.61 50.83 -15.30
N GLN A 333 76.87 49.73 -14.59
CA GLN A 333 78.14 49.52 -13.91
C GLN A 333 79.31 49.33 -14.88
N MET A 334 79.09 48.60 -15.98
CA MET A 334 80.09 48.47 -17.04
C MET A 334 80.30 49.75 -17.85
N ALA A 335 79.25 50.55 -18.03
CA ALA A 335 79.38 51.87 -18.63
C ALA A 335 80.24 52.80 -17.77
N ALA A 336 80.07 52.79 -16.44
CA ALA A 336 80.86 53.61 -15.52
C ALA A 336 82.35 53.22 -15.45
N LEU A 337 82.67 51.93 -15.59
CA LEU A 337 84.05 51.43 -15.50
C LEU A 337 84.82 51.47 -16.84
N THR A 338 84.13 51.71 -17.95
CA THR A 338 84.75 51.77 -19.28
C THR A 338 85.26 53.19 -19.55
N PRO A 339 86.58 53.41 -19.72
CA PRO A 339 87.11 54.72 -20.07
C PRO A 339 86.66 55.15 -21.47
N ASP A 340 86.53 56.46 -21.71
CA ASP A 340 86.15 57.03 -23.02
C ASP A 340 87.09 56.63 -24.18
N SER A 341 88.29 56.14 -23.87
CA SER A 341 89.25 55.60 -24.83
C SER A 341 88.93 54.18 -25.34
N ALA A 342 87.87 53.54 -24.83
CA ALA A 342 87.45 52.19 -25.17
C ALA A 342 86.01 52.14 -25.68
N TYR A 343 85.75 51.27 -26.66
CA TYR A 343 84.44 51.05 -27.26
C TYR A 343 84.05 49.58 -27.14
N LEU A 344 82.93 49.29 -26.48
CA LEU A 344 82.38 47.95 -26.35
C LEU A 344 81.46 47.63 -27.54
N THR A 345 81.63 46.47 -28.15
CA THR A 345 80.85 46.01 -29.32
C THR A 345 79.88 44.89 -28.94
N SER A 346 80.30 43.98 -28.06
CA SER A 346 79.43 42.93 -27.56
C SER A 346 79.70 42.66 -26.09
N MET A 347 78.62 42.36 -25.37
CA MET A 347 78.60 41.98 -23.97
C MET A 347 77.65 40.82 -23.84
N SER A 348 78.13 39.69 -23.31
CA SER A 348 77.35 38.48 -23.11
C SER A 348 77.48 38.03 -21.67
N PHE A 349 76.35 37.72 -21.05
CA PHE A 349 76.25 37.08 -19.75
C PHE A 349 75.90 35.61 -19.94
N ASP A 350 76.75 34.74 -19.44
CA ASP A 350 76.46 33.31 -19.32
C ASP A 350 76.58 32.94 -17.84
N LYS A 351 75.44 32.88 -17.16
CA LYS A 351 75.29 32.66 -15.71
C LYS A 351 76.12 33.64 -14.87
N ASP A 352 77.36 33.27 -14.58
CA ASP A 352 78.30 34.02 -13.73
C ASP A 352 79.55 34.52 -14.48
N ARG A 353 79.60 34.30 -15.80
CA ARG A 353 80.71 34.71 -16.67
C ARG A 353 80.29 35.85 -17.58
N LEU A 354 80.97 36.97 -17.44
CA LEU A 354 80.83 38.13 -18.30
C LEU A 354 81.91 38.10 -19.37
N THR A 355 81.50 38.11 -20.64
CA THR A 355 82.42 38.23 -21.77
C THR A 355 82.15 39.54 -22.50
N ILE A 356 83.18 40.38 -22.58
CA ILE A 356 83.13 41.65 -23.30
C ILE A 356 84.11 41.64 -24.47
N SER A 357 83.71 42.22 -25.59
CA SER A 357 84.58 42.41 -26.74
C SER A 357 84.45 43.82 -27.28
N GLY A 358 85.57 44.40 -27.70
CA GLY A 358 85.62 45.80 -28.09
C GLY A 358 86.95 46.23 -28.70
N GLN A 359 87.13 47.54 -28.81
CA GLN A 359 88.34 48.20 -29.29
C GLN A 359 88.76 49.30 -28.32
N ALA A 360 90.02 49.34 -27.90
CA ALA A 360 90.56 50.35 -27.00
C ALA A 360 91.81 51.00 -27.60
N ALA A 361 92.14 52.22 -27.18
CA ALA A 361 93.42 52.85 -27.54
C ALA A 361 94.64 52.07 -27.00
N ASN A 362 94.47 51.44 -25.83
CA ASN A 362 95.43 50.53 -25.21
C ASN A 362 94.64 49.44 -24.46
N ALA A 363 94.65 48.21 -24.98
CA ALA A 363 93.87 47.12 -24.42
C ALA A 363 94.42 46.60 -23.08
N ALA A 364 95.74 46.62 -22.90
CA ALA A 364 96.39 46.22 -21.66
C ALA A 364 96.10 47.19 -20.51
N ALA A 365 96.03 48.49 -20.81
CA ALA A 365 95.62 49.51 -19.84
C ALA A 365 94.16 49.30 -19.38
N LEU A 366 93.25 49.00 -20.31
CA LEU A 366 91.85 48.69 -19.99
C LEU A 366 91.73 47.45 -19.10
N GLN A 367 92.46 46.38 -19.42
CA GLN A 367 92.49 45.17 -18.59
C GLN A 367 92.94 45.48 -17.15
N THR A 368 93.96 46.33 -17.00
CA THR A 368 94.47 46.73 -15.68
C THR A 368 93.44 47.57 -14.90
N THR A 369 92.75 48.50 -15.56
CA THR A 369 91.68 49.30 -14.94
C THR A 369 90.52 48.42 -14.46
N LEU A 370 90.10 47.45 -15.28
CA LEU A 370 89.03 46.52 -14.91
C LEU A 370 89.45 45.55 -13.79
N ALA A 371 90.70 45.08 -13.79
CA ALA A 371 91.23 44.25 -12.72
C ALA A 371 91.34 44.98 -11.37
N ASN A 372 91.63 46.29 -11.40
CA ASN A 372 91.76 47.12 -10.20
C ASN A 372 90.41 47.63 -9.64
N ALA A 373 89.31 47.48 -10.39
CA ALA A 373 87.99 47.96 -9.97
C ALA A 373 87.35 47.13 -8.83
N GLY A 374 87.92 45.97 -8.48
CA GLY A 374 87.54 45.16 -7.32
C GLY A 374 86.17 44.46 -7.38
N ILE A 375 85.37 44.72 -8.42
CA ILE A 375 84.03 44.14 -8.64
C ILE A 375 84.09 42.88 -9.54
N LEU A 376 85.20 42.71 -10.26
CA LEU A 376 85.39 41.65 -11.26
C LEU A 376 86.53 40.73 -10.82
N SER A 377 86.30 39.42 -10.81
CA SER A 377 87.32 38.42 -10.52
C SER A 377 87.83 37.77 -11.80
N GLU A 378 89.10 37.36 -11.80
CA GLU A 378 89.73 36.61 -12.90
C GLU A 378 89.64 37.28 -14.30
N VAL A 379 89.98 38.57 -14.40
CA VAL A 379 90.02 39.26 -15.70
C VAL A 379 91.11 38.68 -16.59
N THR A 380 90.70 37.82 -17.53
CA THR A 380 91.60 37.09 -18.43
C THR A 380 91.33 37.50 -19.88
N ALA A 381 92.41 37.66 -20.66
CA ALA A 381 92.33 37.86 -22.10
C ALA A 381 92.48 36.50 -22.81
N PRO A 382 91.38 35.85 -23.28
CA PRO A 382 91.47 34.59 -24.01
C PRO A 382 92.15 34.72 -25.38
N SER A 383 92.27 35.94 -25.92
CA SER A 383 92.92 36.22 -27.20
C SER A 383 93.97 37.34 -27.08
N ALA A 384 95.02 37.24 -27.89
CA ALA A 384 96.07 38.25 -27.94
C ALA A 384 95.54 39.59 -28.46
N PHE A 385 95.95 40.70 -27.83
CA PHE A 385 95.58 42.05 -28.28
C PHE A 385 96.13 42.32 -29.67
N THR A 386 95.23 42.55 -30.62
CA THR A 386 95.60 42.77 -32.03
C THR A 386 95.30 44.21 -32.39
N ARG A 387 96.30 44.94 -32.89
CA ARG A 387 96.13 46.32 -33.35
C ARG A 387 95.53 46.34 -34.75
N ASP A 388 94.42 47.07 -34.92
CA ASP A 388 93.79 47.29 -36.21
C ASP A 388 94.46 48.47 -36.94
N ASN A 389 95.08 48.19 -38.10
CA ASN A 389 95.81 49.19 -38.89
C ASN A 389 94.91 50.29 -39.46
N ARG A 390 93.59 50.09 -39.54
CA ARG A 390 92.66 51.09 -40.08
C ARG A 390 92.27 52.15 -39.06
N THR A 391 92.16 51.77 -37.78
CA THR A 391 91.69 52.67 -36.70
C THR A 391 92.79 53.02 -35.70
N GLY A 392 93.93 52.32 -35.74
CA GLY A 392 95.02 52.49 -34.79
C GLY A 392 94.70 52.00 -33.37
N ARG A 393 93.55 51.32 -33.18
CA ARG A 393 93.06 50.81 -31.88
C ARG A 393 93.31 49.31 -31.75
N GLU A 394 93.42 48.83 -30.52
CA GLU A 394 93.62 47.43 -30.19
C GLU A 394 92.29 46.73 -29.92
N ARG A 395 92.04 45.63 -30.65
CA ARG A 395 90.90 44.76 -30.41
C ARG A 395 91.19 43.88 -29.20
N PHE A 396 90.22 43.80 -28.31
CA PHE A 396 90.28 42.95 -27.12
C PHE A 396 89.02 42.10 -26.98
N THR A 397 89.20 40.93 -26.41
CA THR A 397 88.14 40.14 -25.78
C THR A 397 88.61 39.86 -24.37
N LEU A 398 87.80 40.23 -23.39
CA LEU A 398 88.06 39.98 -21.97
C LEU A 398 86.95 39.12 -21.41
N THR A 399 87.33 38.10 -20.67
CA THR A 399 86.43 37.24 -19.92
C THR A 399 86.70 37.44 -18.44
N MET A 400 85.64 37.62 -17.67
CA MET A 400 85.69 37.86 -16.23
C MET A 400 84.57 37.10 -15.53
N GLN A 401 84.80 36.74 -14.27
CA GLN A 401 83.79 36.18 -13.40
C GLN A 401 83.21 37.30 -12.54
N LEU A 402 81.88 37.34 -12.47
CA LEU A 402 81.17 38.29 -11.61
C LEU A 402 81.39 37.85 -10.17
N VAL A 403 82.08 38.65 -9.37
CA VAL A 403 82.04 38.44 -7.92
C VAL A 403 80.66 38.92 -7.53
N GLU A 404 79.81 37.98 -7.14
CA GLU A 404 78.52 38.27 -6.56
C GLU A 404 78.76 39.24 -5.39
N ALA A 405 78.46 40.52 -5.62
CA ALA A 405 78.47 41.50 -4.55
C ALA A 405 77.37 41.04 -3.59
N GLN A 406 77.78 40.43 -2.47
CA GLN A 406 76.87 40.01 -1.43
C GLN A 406 76.00 41.19 -1.04
N GLN A 407 74.72 41.06 -1.40
CA GLN A 407 73.50 41.72 -0.92
C GLN A 407 73.61 43.14 -0.36
#